data_AF-A0A9E4P7F0-F1
#
_entry.id   AF-A0A9E4P7F0-F1
#
_cell.length_a   1.000
_cell.length_b   1.000
_cell.length_c   1.000
_cell.angle_alpha   90.00
_cell.angle_beta   90.00
_cell.angle_gamma   90.00
#
_symmetry.space_group_name_H-M   'P 1'
#
loop_
_entity.id
_entity.type
_entity.pdbx_description
1 polymer ?
#
loop_
_entity_poly.entity_id
_entity_poly.type
_entity_poly.pdbx_seq_one_letter_code
_entity_poly.pdbx_strand_id
1 'polypeptide(L)'
;MDSSTIDLPNSEIESVKFEDSRLTISFSRVIIIKTMSGSAERTRWYQAGDLIFEEAELESSLPECPCICEGGDVGENVYTYRDMIPLPLESQGRARCDLKIKDQEPLQAWAEGVRLAMKERPRYIEHLRESD
;
A
#
# COMPACT_ATOMS: atom_id res chain seq x y z
N MET A 1 21.38 0.28 -4.69
CA MET A 1 20.81 0.22 -3.34
C MET A 1 19.63 -0.70 -3.42
N ASP A 2 19.51 -1.66 -2.50
CA ASP A 2 18.43 -2.63 -2.53
C ASP A 2 17.12 -1.87 -2.28
N SER A 3 16.12 -2.12 -3.09
CA SER A 3 14.81 -1.49 -2.95
C SER A 3 13.73 -2.55 -2.78
N SER A 4 12.70 -2.21 -2.02
CA SER A 4 11.50 -3.01 -1.88
C SER A 4 10.31 -2.10 -2.12
N THR A 5 9.32 -2.61 -2.85
CA THR A 5 8.07 -1.89 -3.11
C THR A 5 6.91 -2.84 -2.96
N ILE A 6 5.81 -2.38 -2.36
CA ILE A 6 4.51 -3.01 -2.52
C ILE A 6 4.01 -2.71 -3.93
N ASP A 7 3.45 -3.72 -4.58
CA ASP A 7 2.62 -3.61 -5.77
C ASP A 7 1.15 -3.59 -5.31
N LEU A 8 0.45 -2.47 -5.54
CA LEU A 8 -0.92 -2.27 -5.05
C LEU A 8 -1.98 -3.08 -5.82
N PRO A 9 -1.93 -3.18 -7.16
CA PRO A 9 -2.91 -3.95 -7.91
C PRO A 9 -3.05 -5.40 -7.42
N ASN A 10 -4.30 -5.84 -7.29
CA ASN A 10 -4.68 -7.16 -6.77
C ASN A 10 -4.30 -7.40 -5.30
N SER A 11 -4.02 -6.35 -4.53
CA SER A 11 -3.86 -6.49 -3.08
C SER A 11 -5.19 -6.78 -2.41
N GLU A 12 -5.19 -7.67 -1.42
CA GLU A 12 -6.37 -8.05 -0.65
C GLU A 12 -6.46 -7.19 0.60
N ILE A 13 -7.59 -6.49 0.76
CA ILE A 13 -7.91 -5.67 1.93
C ILE A 13 -8.89 -6.47 2.80
N GLU A 14 -8.50 -6.72 4.05
CA GLU A 14 -9.33 -7.41 5.03
C GLU A 14 -10.32 -6.47 5.72
N SER A 15 -9.86 -5.25 6.04
CA SER A 15 -10.69 -4.23 6.67
C SER A 15 -10.17 -2.83 6.42
N VAL A 16 -11.08 -1.87 6.30
CA VAL A 16 -10.78 -0.44 6.36
C VAL A 16 -11.50 0.14 7.57
N LYS A 17 -10.75 0.86 8.42
CA LYS A 17 -11.30 1.51 9.62
C LYS A 17 -10.94 2.99 9.62
N PHE A 18 -11.90 3.80 10.03
CA PHE A 18 -11.70 5.22 10.30
C PHE A 18 -12.23 5.54 11.69
N GLU A 19 -11.33 5.80 12.61
CA GLU A 19 -11.62 6.11 14.03
C GLU A 19 -10.61 7.14 14.53
N ASP A 20 -11.04 8.08 15.36
CA ASP A 20 -10.16 9.10 15.97
C ASP A 20 -9.22 9.81 14.96
N SER A 21 -9.77 10.27 13.83
CA SER A 21 -9.02 10.89 12.73
C SER A 21 -7.89 10.03 12.18
N ARG A 22 -8.02 8.70 12.24
CA ARG A 22 -7.03 7.77 11.71
C ARG A 22 -7.67 6.80 10.74
N LEU A 23 -7.20 6.81 9.49
CA LEU A 23 -7.57 5.83 8.48
C LEU A 23 -6.57 4.69 8.50
N THR A 24 -7.03 3.46 8.76
CA THR A 24 -6.22 2.25 8.71
C THR A 24 -6.78 1.30 7.66
N ILE A 25 -5.97 1.00 6.64
CA ILE A 25 -6.26 0.03 5.59
C ILE A 25 -5.42 -1.22 5.89
N SER A 26 -6.08 -2.27 6.33
CA SER A 26 -5.45 -3.54 6.66
C SER A 26 -5.45 -4.48 5.47
N PHE A 27 -4.28 -4.74 4.92
CA PHE A 27 -4.07 -5.72 3.88
C PHE A 27 -3.82 -7.10 4.49
N SER A 28 -4.63 -8.10 4.12
CA SER A 28 -4.33 -9.50 4.38
C SER A 28 -3.20 -10.00 3.49
N ARG A 29 -3.07 -9.41 2.29
CA ARG A 29 -2.06 -9.78 1.30
C ARG A 29 -1.71 -8.62 0.38
N VAL A 30 -0.45 -8.21 0.40
CA VAL A 30 0.18 -7.38 -0.64
C VAL A 30 1.32 -8.14 -1.31
N ILE A 31 1.60 -7.84 -2.58
CA ILE A 31 2.80 -8.33 -3.25
C ILE A 31 3.94 -7.36 -3.00
N ILE A 32 5.12 -7.89 -2.67
CA ILE A 32 6.34 -7.11 -2.49
C ILE A 32 7.33 -7.53 -3.56
N ILE A 33 7.82 -6.55 -4.31
CA ILE A 33 8.91 -6.70 -5.27
C ILE A 33 10.18 -6.22 -4.60
N LYS A 34 11.20 -7.09 -4.54
CA LYS A 34 12.53 -6.74 -4.05
C LYS A 34 13.54 -6.75 -5.18
N THR A 35 14.30 -5.67 -5.30
CA THR A 35 15.37 -5.52 -6.30
C THR A 35 16.70 -5.41 -5.57
N MET A 36 17.65 -6.28 -5.92
CA MET A 36 18.99 -6.28 -5.33
C MET A 36 19.94 -5.38 -6.12
N SER A 37 20.80 -4.65 -5.41
CA SER A 37 21.81 -3.77 -5.99
C SER A 37 22.76 -4.55 -6.89
N GLY A 38 22.92 -4.12 -8.13
CA GLY A 38 23.89 -4.71 -9.06
C GLY A 38 23.46 -6.05 -9.66
N SER A 39 22.19 -6.46 -9.47
CA SER A 39 21.59 -7.60 -10.15
C SER A 39 20.29 -7.16 -10.83
N ALA A 40 20.02 -7.71 -12.03
CA ALA A 40 18.70 -7.59 -12.66
C ALA A 40 17.65 -8.50 -11.99
N GLU A 41 18.09 -9.34 -11.05
CA GLU A 41 17.21 -10.26 -10.32
C GLU A 41 16.27 -9.49 -9.40
N ARG A 42 14.97 -9.68 -9.65
CA ARG A 42 13.89 -9.23 -8.78
C ARG A 42 13.25 -10.46 -8.15
N THR A 43 12.76 -10.32 -6.93
CA THR A 43 12.01 -11.40 -6.26
C THR A 43 10.64 -10.92 -5.85
N ARG A 44 9.66 -11.82 -5.96
CA ARG A 44 8.28 -11.58 -5.56
C ARG A 44 8.02 -12.27 -4.24
N TRP A 45 7.41 -11.52 -3.33
CA TRP A 45 7.04 -11.97 -1.99
C TRP A 45 5.59 -11.55 -1.73
N TYR A 46 4.96 -12.14 -0.74
CA TYR A 46 3.75 -11.55 -0.16
C TYR A 46 3.86 -11.40 1.33
N GLN A 47 3.14 -10.44 1.87
CA GLN A 47 3.07 -10.15 3.30
C GLN A 47 1.77 -9.42 3.62
N ALA A 48 1.31 -9.50 4.88
CA ALA A 48 0.23 -8.65 5.40
C ALA A 48 0.80 -7.31 5.90
N GLY A 49 -0.03 -6.28 5.99
CA GLY A 49 0.42 -4.98 6.50
C GLY A 49 -0.71 -3.98 6.65
N ASP A 50 -0.46 -2.93 7.43
CA ASP A 50 -1.38 -1.81 7.55
C ASP A 50 -0.79 -0.57 6.91
N LEU A 51 -1.54 0.04 5.99
CA LEU A 51 -1.29 1.41 5.54
C LEU A 51 -2.13 2.34 6.42
N ILE A 52 -1.46 3.24 7.12
CA ILE A 52 -2.04 4.05 8.18
C ILE A 52 -1.82 5.51 7.84
N PHE A 53 -2.91 6.26 7.79
CA PHE A 53 -2.92 7.71 7.65
C PHE A 53 -3.37 8.33 8.98
N GLU A 54 -2.56 9.23 9.52
CA GLU A 54 -2.78 9.91 10.82
C GLU A 54 -3.31 11.33 10.56
N GLU A 55 -4.20 11.84 11.43
CA GLU A 55 -4.92 13.11 11.22
C GLU A 55 -5.63 13.17 9.85
N ALA A 56 -6.32 12.08 9.52
CA ALA A 56 -6.98 11.85 8.26
C ALA A 56 -8.38 12.49 8.18
N GLU A 57 -8.70 13.03 7.00
CA GLU A 57 -10.03 13.51 6.61
C GLU A 57 -10.52 12.68 5.42
N LEU A 58 -11.61 11.93 5.59
CA LEU A 58 -12.23 11.14 4.52
C LEU A 58 -12.95 12.04 3.51
N GLU A 59 -12.66 11.85 2.23
CA GLU A 59 -13.38 12.49 1.11
C GLU A 59 -14.45 11.56 0.49
N SER A 60 -14.47 10.30 0.91
CA SER A 60 -15.30 9.22 0.35
C SER A 60 -15.93 8.35 1.45
N SER A 61 -16.88 7.49 1.07
CA SER A 61 -17.38 6.43 1.95
C SER A 61 -16.36 5.31 2.09
N LEU A 62 -16.32 4.68 3.27
CA LEU A 62 -15.53 3.47 3.47
C LEU A 62 -16.04 2.33 2.56
N PRO A 63 -15.15 1.55 1.92
CA PRO A 63 -15.56 0.41 1.12
C PRO A 63 -16.08 -0.73 2.01
N GLU A 64 -16.98 -1.53 1.45
CA GLU A 64 -17.35 -2.82 2.03
C GLU A 64 -16.15 -3.78 1.94
N CYS A 65 -15.84 -4.43 3.06
CA CYS A 65 -14.70 -5.34 3.20
C CYS A 65 -15.17 -6.76 3.56
N PRO A 66 -14.42 -7.82 3.18
CA PRO A 66 -13.14 -7.78 2.46
C PRO A 66 -13.28 -7.40 0.98
N CYS A 67 -12.26 -6.77 0.42
CA CYS A 67 -12.27 -6.29 -0.97
C CYS A 67 -10.87 -6.35 -1.63
N ILE A 68 -10.83 -6.03 -2.93
CA ILE A 68 -9.60 -6.03 -3.73
C ILE A 68 -9.24 -4.59 -4.10
N CYS A 69 -8.00 -4.21 -3.87
CA CYS A 69 -7.40 -2.98 -4.39
C CYS A 69 -6.97 -3.21 -5.85
N GLU A 70 -7.45 -2.39 -6.77
CA GLU A 70 -7.07 -2.44 -8.19
C GLU A 70 -5.89 -1.52 -8.52
N GLY A 71 -5.32 -0.85 -7.51
CA GLY A 71 -4.26 0.14 -7.65
C GLY A 71 -4.70 1.50 -7.10
N GLY A 72 -4.06 2.56 -7.58
CA GLY A 72 -4.30 3.93 -7.15
C GLY A 72 -3.04 4.60 -6.61
N ASP A 73 -3.26 5.74 -5.96
CA ASP A 73 -2.19 6.65 -5.58
C ASP A 73 -2.06 6.76 -4.06
N VAL A 74 -0.82 6.66 -3.58
CA VAL A 74 -0.46 7.04 -2.21
C VAL A 74 0.49 8.23 -2.29
N GLY A 75 0.06 9.37 -1.74
CA GLY A 75 0.83 10.60 -1.71
C GLY A 75 1.50 10.83 -0.36
N GLU A 76 2.73 11.32 -0.38
CA GLU A 76 3.42 11.86 0.79
C GLU A 76 4.27 13.07 0.40
N ASN A 77 4.03 14.20 1.05
CA ASN A 77 4.63 15.50 0.76
C ASN A 77 4.54 15.89 -0.73
N VAL A 78 5.66 15.82 -1.43
CA VAL A 78 5.80 16.16 -2.86
C VAL A 78 5.77 14.92 -3.77
N TYR A 79 5.73 13.72 -3.18
CA TYR A 79 5.75 12.46 -3.90
C TYR A 79 4.33 11.88 -4.05
N THR A 80 4.11 11.24 -5.18
CA THR A 80 2.92 10.42 -5.43
C THR A 80 3.39 9.10 -5.98
N TYR A 81 3.13 8.03 -5.24
CA TYR A 81 3.41 6.67 -5.67
C TYR A 81 2.16 6.11 -6.32
N ARG A 82 2.28 5.78 -7.61
CA ARG A 82 1.18 5.26 -8.42
C ARG A 82 1.30 3.75 -8.53
N ASP A 83 0.26 3.03 -8.15
CA ASP A 83 0.15 1.58 -8.15
C ASP A 83 1.24 0.85 -7.34
N MET A 84 2.03 1.58 -6.55
CA MET A 84 3.08 1.02 -5.71
C MET A 84 3.29 1.84 -4.44
N ILE A 85 3.91 1.24 -3.42
CA ILE A 85 4.32 1.94 -2.19
C ILE A 85 5.77 1.54 -1.85
N PRO A 86 6.69 2.49 -1.58
CA PRO A 86 8.04 2.12 -1.17
C PRO A 86 8.06 1.45 0.21
N LEU A 87 9.05 0.58 0.42
CA LEU A 87 9.29 -0.07 1.71
C LEU A 87 10.69 0.28 2.23
N PRO A 88 10.81 0.83 3.46
CA PRO A 88 9.71 1.29 4.32
C PRO A 88 9.02 2.56 3.75
N LEU A 89 7.77 2.77 4.13
CA LEU A 89 7.09 4.07 4.02
C LEU A 89 6.80 4.58 5.42
N GLU A 90 7.35 5.74 5.75
CA GLU A 90 7.00 6.50 6.94
C GLU A 90 7.29 7.97 6.65
N SER A 91 6.26 8.80 6.82
CA SER A 91 6.34 10.23 6.54
C SER A 91 5.40 11.01 7.44
N GLN A 92 5.86 12.19 7.84
CA GLN A 92 5.11 13.19 8.59
C GLN A 92 4.85 14.37 7.67
N GLY A 93 3.64 14.93 7.72
CA GLY A 93 3.18 15.98 6.82
C GLY A 93 2.13 15.49 5.82
N ARG A 94 1.85 16.31 4.80
CA ARG A 94 0.71 16.11 3.91
C ARG A 94 0.76 14.74 3.24
N ALA A 95 -0.27 13.94 3.45
CA ALA A 95 -0.44 12.64 2.80
C ALA A 95 -1.81 12.54 2.11
N ARG A 96 -1.89 11.64 1.13
CA ARG A 96 -3.11 11.38 0.36
C ARG A 96 -3.30 9.89 0.14
N CYS A 97 -4.53 9.43 0.33
CA CYS A 97 -5.01 8.13 -0.09
C CYS A 97 -5.94 8.32 -1.29
N ASP A 98 -5.74 7.59 -2.38
CA ASP A 98 -6.64 7.53 -3.52
C ASP A 98 -6.59 6.13 -4.13
N LEU A 99 -7.22 5.16 -3.46
CA LEU A 99 -7.16 3.75 -3.85
C LEU A 99 -8.42 3.33 -4.61
N LYS A 100 -8.23 2.64 -5.73
CA LYS A 100 -9.32 2.05 -6.51
C LYS A 100 -9.72 0.72 -5.89
N ILE A 101 -10.99 0.61 -5.54
CA ILE A 101 -11.55 -0.61 -4.96
C ILE A 101 -12.41 -1.30 -6.00
N LYS A 102 -12.15 -2.59 -6.22
CA LYS A 102 -12.87 -3.38 -7.22
C LYS A 102 -14.37 -3.35 -6.96
N ASP A 103 -15.15 -3.06 -8.01
CA ASP A 103 -16.62 -3.03 -8.02
C ASP A 103 -17.23 -2.05 -6.98
N GLN A 104 -16.47 -1.05 -6.53
CA GLN A 104 -16.88 -0.05 -5.53
C GLN A 104 -16.34 1.34 -5.88
N GLU A 105 -16.81 2.37 -5.16
CA GLU A 105 -16.23 3.71 -5.27
C GLU A 105 -14.79 3.74 -4.72
N PRO A 106 -13.91 4.64 -5.22
CA PRO A 106 -12.56 4.77 -4.71
C PRO A 106 -12.51 5.23 -3.24
N LEU A 107 -11.51 4.73 -2.49
CA LEU A 107 -11.20 5.19 -1.14
C LEU A 107 -10.26 6.40 -1.19
N GLN A 108 -10.79 7.55 -0.85
CA GLN A 108 -10.13 8.85 -0.89
C GLN A 108 -10.07 9.53 0.49
N ALA A 109 -8.89 10.01 0.85
CA ALA A 109 -8.65 10.77 2.08
C ALA A 109 -7.41 11.68 1.97
N TRP A 110 -7.42 12.78 2.72
CA TRP A 110 -6.20 13.55 3.06
C TRP A 110 -5.76 13.20 4.48
N ALA A 111 -4.48 13.46 4.81
CA ALA A 111 -3.95 13.25 6.15
C ALA A 111 -2.69 14.09 6.43
N GLU A 112 -2.22 14.11 7.68
CA GLU A 112 -0.96 14.75 8.11
C GLU A 112 0.13 13.74 8.51
N GLY A 113 -0.02 12.49 8.10
CA GLY A 113 1.05 11.50 8.17
C GLY A 113 0.64 10.23 7.45
N VAL A 114 1.63 9.49 6.97
CA VAL A 114 1.41 8.16 6.42
C VAL A 114 2.53 7.23 6.82
N ARG A 115 2.18 6.00 7.20
CA ARG A 115 3.16 4.95 7.45
C ARG A 115 2.61 3.59 7.07
N LEU A 116 3.55 2.70 6.75
CA LEU A 116 3.27 1.32 6.41
C LEU A 116 3.85 0.41 7.49
N ALA A 117 2.97 -0.27 8.23
CA ALA A 117 3.34 -1.21 9.27
C ALA A 117 3.17 -2.65 8.77
N MET A 118 4.27 -3.24 8.29
CA MET A 118 4.26 -4.62 7.80
C MET A 118 4.06 -5.62 8.95
N LYS A 119 3.21 -6.61 8.73
CA LYS A 119 2.85 -7.65 9.70
C LYS A 119 3.40 -9.00 9.28
N GLU A 120 3.49 -9.92 10.23
CA GLU A 120 3.98 -11.27 10.00
C GLU A 120 5.37 -11.33 9.34
N ARG A 121 5.79 -12.52 8.89
CA ARG A 121 7.01 -12.69 8.11
C ARG A 121 6.67 -12.70 6.62
N PRO A 122 7.43 -11.99 5.75
CA PRO A 122 7.23 -12.08 4.32
C PRO A 122 7.47 -13.50 3.83
N ARG A 123 6.64 -13.96 2.90
CA ARG A 123 6.70 -15.29 2.29
C ARG A 123 7.15 -15.18 0.85
N TYR A 124 8.20 -15.90 0.51
CA TYR A 124 8.76 -15.95 -0.84
C TYR A 124 7.76 -16.59 -1.82
N ILE A 125 7.64 -16.04 -3.02
CA ILE A 125 6.89 -16.63 -4.13
C ILE A 125 7.85 -17.16 -5.18
N GLU A 126 8.62 -16.26 -5.82
CA GLU A 126 9.46 -16.60 -6.97
C GLU A 126 10.54 -15.54 -7.25
N HIS A 127 11.48 -15.91 -8.13
CA HIS A 127 12.36 -14.97 -8.83
C HIS A 127 11.66 -14.52 -10.11
N LEU A 128 11.62 -13.22 -10.35
CA LEU A 128 11.11 -12.64 -11.57
C LEU A 128 12.24 -12.57 -12.58
N ARG A 129 11.99 -13.00 -13.82
CA ARG A 129 12.96 -12.93 -14.90
C ARG A 129 12.82 -11.59 -15.63
N GLU A 130 13.80 -11.22 -16.46
CA GLU A 130 13.75 -9.97 -17.24
C GLU A 130 12.59 -9.93 -18.26
N SER A 131 11.95 -11.08 -18.53
CA SER A 131 10.87 -11.24 -19.51
C SER A 131 9.45 -11.16 -18.91
N ASP A 132 9.32 -10.94 -17.60
CA ASP A 132 8.06 -10.85 -16.85
C ASP A 132 7.69 -9.40 -16.48
#